data_AF-A0A954Q1R4-F1
#
_entry.id   AF-A0A954Q1R4-F1
#
_cell.length_a   1.000
_cell.length_b   1.000
_cell.length_c   1.000
_cell.angle_alpha   90.00
_cell.angle_beta   90.00
_cell.angle_gamma   90.00
#
_symmetry.space_group_name_H-M   'P 1'
#
loop_
_entity.id
_entity.type
_entity.pdbx_description
1 polymer ?
#
loop_
_entity_poly.entity_id
_entity_poly.type
_entity_poly.pdbx_seq_one_letter_code
_entity_poly.pdbx_strand_id
1 'polypeptide(L)'
;MRVSLVLVALVMVGCGGGPAPIAVEPPAASGAADTAKSVLEGVIESGELGSGAEELRTAIQGLNKPDLLADVDALESASSPDAAKAKAKEMLGKL
;
A
#
# COMPACT_ATOMS: atom_id res chain seq x y z
N MET A 1 40.94 3.26 -52.40
CA MET A 1 39.82 4.00 -52.98
C MET A 1 38.55 3.26 -52.62
N ARG A 2 37.69 3.91 -51.81
CA ARG A 2 36.24 3.72 -51.75
C ARG A 2 35.67 2.50 -50.99
N VAL A 3 34.77 2.87 -50.05
CA VAL A 3 33.56 2.14 -49.63
C VAL A 3 33.86 1.05 -48.60
N SER A 4 33.85 1.33 -47.29
CA SER A 4 32.70 1.75 -46.47
C SER A 4 31.58 0.71 -46.47
N LEU A 5 31.01 0.54 -45.27
CA LEU A 5 29.61 0.20 -45.04
C LEU A 5 29.24 -1.30 -45.00
N VAL A 6 28.80 -1.68 -43.79
CA VAL A 6 27.70 -2.62 -43.51
C VAL A 6 27.96 -4.10 -43.71
N LEU A 7 28.46 -4.78 -42.67
CA LEU A 7 28.04 -6.16 -42.42
C LEU A 7 28.09 -6.52 -40.92
N VAL A 8 27.62 -5.59 -40.09
CA VAL A 8 27.28 -5.83 -38.68
C VAL A 8 25.78 -5.64 -38.55
N ALA A 9 25.03 -6.63 -39.03
CA ALA A 9 23.58 -6.69 -38.87
C ALA A 9 23.18 -8.17 -38.84
N LEU A 10 22.27 -8.51 -37.91
CA LEU A 10 21.41 -9.71 -37.89
C LEU A 10 21.70 -10.87 -36.93
N VAL A 11 22.23 -10.67 -35.71
CA VAL A 11 22.07 -11.70 -34.66
C VAL A 11 21.79 -11.16 -33.26
N MET A 12 20.94 -10.13 -33.15
CA MET A 12 20.31 -9.78 -31.87
C MET A 12 18.81 -9.55 -32.05
N VAL A 13 18.10 -10.57 -32.55
CA VAL A 13 16.69 -10.76 -32.18
C VAL A 13 16.70 -11.27 -30.74
N GLY A 14 17.00 -10.35 -29.82
CA GLY A 14 16.68 -10.51 -28.42
C GLY A 14 15.16 -10.49 -28.32
N CYS A 15 14.61 -11.62 -27.87
CA CYS A 15 13.23 -11.75 -27.42
C CYS A 15 12.99 -10.76 -26.28
N GLY A 16 12.67 -9.52 -26.62
CA GLY A 16 12.24 -8.47 -25.70
C GLY A 16 10.80 -8.70 -25.26
N GLY A 17 10.48 -9.91 -24.82
CA GLY A 17 9.29 -10.22 -24.06
C GLY A 17 9.50 -9.81 -22.61
N GLY A 18 9.67 -8.51 -22.37
CA GLY A 18 9.55 -7.99 -21.02
C GLY A 18 8.11 -8.22 -20.57
N PRO A 19 7.86 -8.72 -19.35
CA PRO A 19 6.50 -8.87 -18.85
C PRO A 19 5.77 -7.54 -19.01
N ALA A 20 4.64 -7.56 -19.70
CA ALA A 20 3.75 -6.41 -19.77
C ALA A 20 3.48 -5.94 -18.33
N PRO A 21 3.46 -4.63 -18.07
CA PRO A 21 3.09 -4.13 -16.75
C PRO A 21 1.71 -4.69 -16.42
N ILE A 22 1.66 -5.58 -15.44
CA ILE A 22 0.39 -6.08 -14.91
C ILE A 22 -0.23 -4.88 -14.24
N ALA A 23 -1.35 -4.41 -14.79
CA ALA A 23 -2.18 -3.44 -14.10
C ALA A 23 -2.62 -4.09 -12.80
N VAL A 24 -1.98 -3.69 -11.70
CA VAL A 24 -2.44 -4.03 -10.36
C VAL A 24 -3.74 -3.24 -10.21
N GLU A 25 -4.87 -3.92 -10.37
CA GLU A 25 -6.15 -3.38 -9.96
C GLU A 25 -6.01 -3.03 -8.48
N PRO A 26 -6.21 -1.76 -8.08
CA PRO A 26 -6.21 -1.42 -6.67
C PRO A 26 -7.27 -2.32 -6.01
N PRO A 27 -6.97 -2.92 -4.84
CA PRO A 27 -7.92 -3.77 -4.15
C PRO A 27 -9.24 -3.00 -4.08
N ALA A 28 -10.31 -3.60 -4.63
CA ALA A 28 -11.62 -2.98 -4.64
C ALA A 28 -11.92 -2.44 -3.24
N ALA A 29 -12.43 -1.21 -3.15
CA ALA A 29 -12.61 -0.47 -1.89
C ALA A 29 -13.30 -1.29 -0.78
N SER A 30 -14.11 -2.29 -1.16
CA SER A 30 -14.68 -3.30 -0.26
C SER A 30 -13.61 -3.99 0.60
N GLY A 31 -12.54 -4.52 -0.01
CA GLY A 31 -11.46 -5.18 0.74
C GLY A 31 -10.63 -4.23 1.59
N ALA A 32 -10.46 -2.98 1.14
CA ALA A 32 -9.72 -1.97 1.88
C ALA A 32 -10.41 -1.60 3.21
N ALA A 33 -11.74 -1.49 3.21
CA ALA A 33 -12.51 -1.22 4.44
C ALA A 33 -12.37 -2.38 5.44
N ASP A 34 -12.52 -3.62 4.97
CA ASP A 34 -12.39 -4.82 5.79
C ASP A 34 -10.97 -5.00 6.35
N THR A 35 -9.93 -4.72 5.54
CA THR A 35 -8.54 -4.72 5.97
C THR A 35 -8.28 -3.65 7.03
N ALA A 36 -8.69 -2.40 6.77
CA ALA A 36 -8.52 -1.31 7.73
C ALA A 36 -9.24 -1.63 9.05
N LYS A 37 -10.46 -2.16 8.97
CA LYS A 37 -11.23 -2.58 10.13
C LYS A 37 -10.53 -3.68 10.92
N SER A 38 -10.07 -4.74 10.25
CA SER A 38 -9.38 -5.86 10.90
C SER A 38 -8.09 -5.42 11.62
N VAL A 39 -7.31 -4.53 10.99
CA VAL A 39 -6.11 -3.98 11.62
C VAL A 39 -6.46 -3.13 12.84
N LEU A 40 -7.46 -2.24 12.73
CA LEU A 40 -7.89 -1.41 13.86
C LEU A 40 -8.47 -2.23 15.01
N GLU A 41 -9.22 -3.30 14.73
CA GLU A 41 -9.69 -4.25 15.77
C GLU A 41 -8.50 -4.91 16.48
N GLY A 42 -7.49 -5.35 15.74
CA GLY A 42 -6.25 -5.89 16.32
C GLY A 42 -5.51 -4.89 17.23
N VAL A 43 -5.51 -3.60 16.87
CA VAL A 43 -4.95 -2.53 17.70
C VAL A 43 -5.81 -2.30 18.95
N ILE A 44 -7.13 -2.39 18.85
CA ILE A 44 -8.02 -2.23 20.00
C ILE A 44 -7.80 -3.35 21.03
N GLU A 45 -7.54 -4.56 20.56
CA GLU A 45 -7.27 -5.71 21.42
C GLU A 45 -5.86 -5.64 22.02
N SER A 46 -4.84 -5.46 21.17
CA SER A 46 -3.43 -5.56 21.56
C SER A 46 -2.88 -4.24 22.14
N GLY A 47 -3.36 -3.10 21.66
CA GLY A 47 -2.81 -1.78 21.96
C GLY A 47 -1.55 -1.45 21.16
N GLU A 48 -1.25 -2.24 20.13
CA GLU A 48 -0.04 -2.12 19.32
C GLU A 48 -0.44 -2.17 17.85
N LEU A 49 0.08 -1.24 17.06
CA LEU A 49 -0.09 -1.21 15.61
C LEU A 49 0.81 -2.21 14.90
N GLY A 50 2.00 -2.46 15.46
CA GLY A 50 2.94 -3.46 14.98
C GLY A 50 3.20 -3.36 13.47
N SER A 51 3.24 -4.53 12.81
CA SER A 51 3.44 -4.65 11.37
C SER A 51 2.26 -4.17 10.53
N GLY A 52 1.07 -3.96 11.13
CA GLY A 52 -0.15 -3.60 10.43
C GLY A 52 -0.24 -2.12 10.02
N ALA A 53 0.74 -1.30 10.40
CA ALA A 53 0.74 0.15 10.11
C ALA A 53 0.70 0.46 8.61
N GLU A 54 1.57 -0.18 7.83
CA GLU A 54 1.64 0.03 6.39
C GLU A 54 0.42 -0.53 5.65
N GLU A 55 -0.12 -1.66 6.13
CA GLU A 55 -1.35 -2.27 5.62
C GLU A 55 -2.56 -1.36 5.88
N LEU A 56 -2.67 -0.81 7.09
CA LEU A 56 -3.70 0.17 7.43
C LEU A 56 -3.57 1.42 6.56
N ARG A 57 -2.37 1.96 6.40
CA ARG A 57 -2.12 3.15 5.58
C ARG A 57 -2.52 2.92 4.12
N THR A 58 -2.17 1.77 3.57
CA THR A 58 -2.55 1.37 2.20
C THR A 58 -4.06 1.22 2.07
N ALA A 59 -4.70 0.59 3.06
CA ALA A 59 -6.14 0.41 3.09
C ALA A 59 -6.88 1.77 3.15
N ILE A 60 -6.48 2.67 4.05
CA ILE A 60 -7.08 4.01 4.15
C ILE A 60 -6.87 4.83 2.87
N GLN A 61 -5.71 4.72 2.21
CA GLN A 61 -5.49 5.34 0.89
C GLN A 61 -6.46 4.78 -0.16
N GLY A 62 -6.69 3.47 -0.17
CA GLY A 62 -7.67 2.82 -1.06
C GLY A 62 -9.11 3.27 -0.83
N LEU A 63 -9.43 3.77 0.37
CA LEU A 63 -10.75 4.30 0.72
C LEU A 63 -10.95 5.77 0.33
N ASN A 64 -9.92 6.46 -0.18
CA ASN A 64 -9.93 7.90 -0.46
C ASN A 64 -10.37 8.75 0.75
N LYS A 65 -9.97 8.35 1.96
CA LYS A 65 -10.25 9.07 3.22
C LYS A 65 -8.95 9.72 3.74
N PRO A 66 -8.54 10.88 3.19
CA PRO A 66 -7.29 11.53 3.59
C PRO A 66 -7.33 12.04 5.03
N ASP A 67 -8.51 12.32 5.58
CA ASP A 67 -8.73 12.67 6.99
C ASP A 67 -8.28 11.54 7.93
N LEU A 68 -8.48 10.29 7.53
CA LEU A 68 -8.06 9.12 8.30
C LEU A 68 -6.55 8.87 8.20
N LEU A 69 -5.84 9.38 7.18
CA LEU A 69 -4.39 9.22 7.10
C LEU A 69 -3.66 9.98 8.21
N ALA A 70 -4.17 11.16 8.60
CA ALA A 70 -3.65 11.89 9.74
C ALA A 70 -3.87 11.13 11.06
N ASP A 71 -4.98 10.40 11.17
CA ASP A 71 -5.27 9.54 12.32
C ASP A 71 -4.36 8.30 12.35
N VAL A 72 -3.99 7.73 11.20
CA VAL A 72 -2.97 6.66 11.10
C VAL A 72 -1.62 7.14 11.63
N ASP A 73 -1.16 8.32 11.22
CA ASP A 73 0.10 8.90 11.71
C ASP A 73 0.09 9.11 13.24
N ALA A 74 -1.06 9.54 13.78
CA ALA A 74 -1.25 9.68 15.22
C ALA A 74 -1.28 8.33 15.95
N LEU A 75 -1.81 7.29 15.30
CA LEU A 75 -1.83 5.91 15.80
C LEU A 75 -0.42 5.30 15.80
N GLU A 76 0.36 5.51 14.74
CA GLU A 76 1.77 5.12 14.63
C GLU A 76 2.64 5.80 15.69
N SER A 77 2.36 7.08 15.98
CA SER A 77 3.09 7.87 16.97
C SER A 77 2.63 7.61 18.41
N ALA A 78 1.56 6.84 18.62
CA ALA A 78 1.01 6.58 19.95
C ALA A 78 2.01 5.78 20.79
N SER A 79 2.59 6.42 21.80
CA SER A 79 3.58 5.79 22.68
C SER A 79 2.96 4.98 23.82
N SER A 80 1.63 4.84 23.85
CA SER A 80 0.91 4.15 24.93
C SER A 80 -0.23 3.31 24.36
N PRO A 81 -0.41 2.07 24.85
CA PRO A 81 -1.41 1.16 24.32
C PRO A 81 -2.83 1.71 24.46
N ASP A 82 -3.16 2.39 25.56
CA ASP A 82 -4.47 3.02 25.73
C ASP A 82 -4.74 4.13 24.70
N ALA A 83 -3.72 4.91 24.36
CA ALA A 83 -3.83 5.96 23.34
C ALA A 83 -4.03 5.35 21.95
N ALA A 84 -3.31 4.27 21.64
CA ALA A 84 -3.48 3.52 20.39
C ALA A 84 -4.90 2.91 20.30
N LYS A 85 -5.39 2.26 21.35
CA LYS A 85 -6.75 1.70 21.42
C LYS A 85 -7.82 2.76 21.23
N ALA A 86 -7.66 3.91 21.87
CA ALA A 86 -8.62 5.02 21.77
C ALA A 86 -8.66 5.59 20.34
N LYS A 87 -7.49 5.87 19.76
CA LYS A 87 -7.39 6.38 18.39
C LYS A 87 -7.90 5.35 17.37
N ALA A 88 -7.63 4.06 17.57
CA ALA A 88 -8.14 3.00 16.71
C ALA A 88 -9.67 2.90 16.74
N LYS A 89 -10.31 2.99 17.91
CA LYS A 89 -11.79 3.05 18.03
C LYS A 89 -12.39 4.25 17.32
N GLU A 90 -11.75 5.41 17.43
CA GLU A 90 -12.19 6.63 16.76
C GLU A 90 -12.15 6.47 15.23
N MET A 91 -11.07 5.90 14.70
CA MET A 91 -10.94 5.62 13.27
C MET A 91 -11.97 4.61 12.78
N LEU A 92 -12.25 3.58 13.57
CA LEU A 92 -13.24 2.54 13.26
C LEU A 92 -14.67 3.12 13.14
N GLY A 93 -14.98 4.16 13.92
CA GLY A 93 -16.26 4.87 13.81
C GLY A 93 -16.36 5.84 12.62
N LYS A 94 -15.22 6.18 12.00
CA LYS A 94 -15.12 7.07 10.84
C LYS A 94 -15.02 6.31 9.51
N LEU A 95 -14.64 5.03 9.55
CA LEU A 95 -14.60 4.10 8.41
C LEU A 95 -15.99 3.92 7.81
#